data_AF-A0A1B0D2Z8-F1
#
_entry.id   AF-A0A1B0D2Z8-F1
#
_cell.length_a   1.000
_cell.length_b   1.000
_cell.length_c   1.000
_cell.angle_alpha   90.00
_cell.angle_beta   90.00
_cell.angle_gamma   90.00
#
_symmetry.space_group_name_H-M   'P 1'
#
loop_
_entity.id
_entity.type
_entity.pdbx_description
1 polymer ?
#
loop_
_entity_poly.entity_id
_entity_poly.type
_entity_poly.pdbx_seq_one_letter_code
_entity_poly.pdbx_strand_id
1 'polypeptide(L)'
;MAEKTPSAPPSEEKPIGFNLSEFNSTTILTEKQKLEDEEDYNPFVHRVVEKPNSLAQTAQILIALAILFTFGLQFYVPMDILWRKLEHRIPKEKHNISQIAIRTGIILICSAVAAAVPNLEPFIGLVGALFFSTLGLLVPAVVETIFKWPDNLGPLKLILVKNIIVGIFAIFALVSGSIVSISEIVEIYRGEEH
;
A
#
# COMPACT_ATOMS: atom_id res chain seq x y z
N MET A 1 67.74 10.92 20.89
CA MET A 1 67.51 9.75 20.01
C MET A 1 66.88 8.67 20.87
N ALA A 2 65.56 8.48 20.79
CA ALA A 2 64.84 7.23 21.09
C ALA A 2 63.33 7.52 21.17
N GLU A 3 62.64 6.95 20.21
CA GLU A 3 61.20 6.75 20.06
C GLU A 3 60.65 5.90 21.23
N LYS A 4 59.40 6.16 21.66
CA LYS A 4 58.64 5.21 22.49
C LYS A 4 57.15 5.29 22.15
N THR A 5 56.69 4.34 21.35
CA THR A 5 55.29 3.91 21.20
C THR A 5 54.90 3.00 22.39
N PRO A 6 53.68 2.43 22.44
CA PRO A 6 52.47 2.94 23.08
C PRO A 6 52.11 2.16 24.37
N SER A 7 51.38 2.76 25.31
CA SER A 7 50.76 2.02 26.44
C SER A 7 49.24 2.03 26.31
N ALA A 8 48.68 0.85 26.08
CA ALA A 8 47.24 0.56 26.05
C ALA A 8 46.52 0.90 27.38
N PRO A 9 45.18 1.02 27.38
CA PRO A 9 44.42 1.74 28.40
C PRO A 9 44.18 0.89 29.66
N PRO A 10 44.00 1.49 30.84
CA PRO A 10 43.37 0.80 31.95
C PRO A 10 41.85 0.77 31.69
N SER A 11 41.31 -0.44 31.62
CA SER A 11 39.89 -0.74 31.64
C SER A 11 39.27 -0.26 32.96
N GLU A 12 38.49 0.83 32.89
CA GLU A 12 37.69 1.33 33.99
C GLU A 12 36.37 0.54 34.03
N GLU A 13 36.31 -0.47 34.92
CA GLU A 13 35.08 -1.20 35.22
C GLU A 13 34.05 -0.23 35.80
N LYS A 14 33.00 0.07 35.03
CA LYS A 14 31.86 0.84 35.50
C LYS A 14 31.04 -0.06 36.44
N PRO A 15 30.90 0.25 37.74
CA PRO A 15 30.05 -0.55 38.62
C PRO A 15 28.60 -0.43 38.15
N ILE A 16 27.93 -1.57 38.03
CA ILE A 16 26.50 -1.69 37.72
C ILE A 16 25.72 -1.26 38.97
N GLY A 17 25.71 0.04 39.23
CA GLY A 17 24.93 0.68 40.28
C GLY A 17 23.96 1.67 39.64
N PHE A 18 22.66 1.39 39.76
CA PHE A 18 21.60 2.27 39.27
C PHE A 18 21.70 3.62 39.99
N ASN A 19 22.19 4.65 39.29
CA ASN A 19 22.43 5.97 39.87
C ASN A 19 21.19 6.85 39.72
N LEU A 20 20.57 7.21 40.85
CA LEU A 20 19.37 8.08 40.90
C LEU A 20 19.59 9.48 40.28
N SER A 21 20.85 9.91 40.18
CA SER A 21 21.27 11.16 39.53
C SER A 21 21.11 11.14 38.00
N GLU A 22 21.19 9.99 37.33
CA GLU A 22 20.85 9.88 35.90
C GLU A 22 19.35 10.13 35.69
N PHE A 23 18.50 9.60 36.57
CA PHE A 23 17.03 9.75 36.47
C PHE A 23 16.58 11.20 36.73
N ASN A 24 17.24 11.89 37.66
CA ASN A 24 16.98 13.31 37.88
C ASN A 24 17.52 14.16 36.71
N SER A 25 18.61 13.73 36.06
CA SER A 25 19.16 14.45 34.90
C SER A 25 18.26 14.36 33.67
N THR A 26 17.63 13.21 33.39
CA THR A 26 16.69 13.08 32.27
C THR A 26 15.45 13.96 32.44
N THR A 27 15.01 14.18 33.68
CA THR A 27 13.84 15.03 33.98
C THR A 27 14.18 16.52 33.79
N ILE A 28 15.36 16.95 34.26
CA ILE A 28 15.85 18.33 34.05
C ILE A 28 16.16 18.61 32.57
N LEU A 29 16.63 17.61 31.82
CA LEU A 29 16.79 17.71 30.38
C LEU A 29 15.44 17.82 29.68
N THR A 30 14.41 17.09 30.12
CA THR A 30 13.05 17.22 29.55
C THR A 30 12.48 18.62 29.81
N GLU A 31 12.73 19.22 30.98
CA GLU A 31 12.28 20.58 31.31
C GLU A 31 13.10 21.66 30.58
N LYS A 32 14.43 21.50 30.48
CA LYS A 32 15.29 22.40 29.69
C LYS A 32 15.03 22.32 28.20
N GLN A 33 14.80 21.13 27.67
CA GLN A 33 14.46 20.91 26.27
C GLN A 33 13.06 21.50 25.97
N LYS A 34 12.11 21.39 26.91
CA LYS A 34 10.79 22.05 26.81
C LYS A 34 10.84 23.58 26.89
N LEU A 35 11.83 24.16 27.59
CA LEU A 35 12.04 25.61 27.66
C LEU A 35 12.89 26.14 26.49
N GLU A 36 13.77 25.34 25.90
CA GLU A 36 14.52 25.68 24.68
C GLU A 36 13.64 25.57 23.41
N ASP A 37 12.61 24.72 23.42
CA ASP A 37 11.62 24.61 22.34
C ASP A 37 10.55 25.74 22.35
N GLU A 38 10.61 26.67 23.31
CA GLU A 38 9.70 27.83 23.43
C GLU A 38 10.34 29.16 22.95
N GLU A 39 11.47 29.10 22.22
CA GLU A 39 11.92 30.22 21.38
C GLU A 39 11.50 29.98 19.92
N ASP A 40 10.40 30.65 19.53
CA ASP A 40 9.98 30.90 18.15
C ASP A 40 9.65 29.65 17.30
N TYR A 41 8.54 28.98 17.65
CA TYR A 41 7.85 28.07 16.73
C TYR A 41 7.46 28.84 15.46
N ASN A 42 8.33 28.72 14.46
CA ASN A 42 8.08 29.22 13.12
C ASN A 42 7.45 28.08 12.30
N PRO A 43 6.16 28.13 11.95
CA PRO A 43 5.50 27.11 11.11
C PRO A 43 6.08 27.02 9.67
N PHE A 44 7.13 27.79 9.38
CA PHE A 44 7.85 27.86 8.12
C PHE A 44 9.24 27.21 8.16
N VAL A 45 9.81 26.89 9.34
CA VAL A 45 11.16 26.28 9.45
C VAL A 45 11.15 24.80 9.06
N HIS A 46 10.04 24.09 9.30
CA HIS A 46 9.81 22.73 8.78
C HIS A 46 9.33 22.70 7.33
N ARG A 47 9.05 23.87 6.72
CA ARG A 47 8.73 23.96 5.30
C ARG A 47 10.03 24.03 4.49
N VAL A 48 10.93 23.05 4.68
CA VAL A 48 11.94 22.77 3.67
C VAL A 48 11.15 22.20 2.50
N VAL A 49 10.81 23.06 1.54
CA VAL A 49 10.46 22.61 0.20
C VAL A 49 11.71 21.86 -0.26
N GLU A 50 11.72 20.52 -0.15
CA GLU A 50 12.74 19.70 -0.78
C GLU A 50 12.75 20.13 -2.25
N LYS A 51 13.73 20.98 -2.61
CA LYS A 51 14.10 21.18 -4.00
C LYS A 51 14.31 19.77 -4.55
N PRO A 52 13.88 19.43 -5.78
CA PRO A 52 14.00 18.08 -6.29
C PRO A 52 15.44 17.60 -6.08
N ASN A 53 15.64 16.79 -5.04
CA ASN A 53 16.93 16.21 -4.74
C ASN A 53 17.23 15.34 -5.97
N SER A 54 18.45 15.37 -6.50
CA SER A 54 18.80 14.55 -7.67
C SER A 54 18.37 13.09 -7.49
N LEU A 55 18.42 12.58 -6.25
CA LEU A 55 17.91 11.27 -5.85
C LEU A 55 16.38 11.13 -5.96
N ALA A 56 15.60 12.09 -5.44
CA ALA A 56 14.13 12.06 -5.49
C ALA A 56 13.62 12.18 -6.94
N GLN A 57 14.26 13.03 -7.75
CA GLN A 57 13.92 13.17 -9.15
C GLN A 57 14.26 11.91 -9.96
N THR A 58 15.42 11.28 -9.69
CA THR A 58 15.74 9.96 -10.28
C THR A 58 14.73 8.91 -9.85
N ALA A 59 14.34 8.85 -8.57
CA ALA A 59 13.33 7.91 -8.08
C ALA A 59 11.97 8.11 -8.76
N GLN A 60 11.53 9.35 -8.93
CA GLN A 60 10.28 9.66 -9.63
C GLN A 60 10.32 9.21 -11.11
N ILE A 61 11.45 9.41 -11.80
CA ILE A 61 11.65 8.93 -13.18
C ILE A 61 11.62 7.39 -13.21
N LEU A 62 12.27 6.73 -12.26
CA LEU A 62 12.26 5.26 -12.17
C LEU A 62 10.87 4.70 -11.88
N ILE A 63 10.10 5.33 -11.00
CA ILE A 63 8.70 4.95 -10.72
C ILE A 63 7.83 5.16 -11.96
N ALA A 64 7.97 6.30 -12.65
CA ALA A 64 7.24 6.55 -13.89
C ALA A 64 7.58 5.51 -14.98
N LEU A 65 8.86 5.16 -15.13
CA LEU A 65 9.31 4.13 -16.07
C LEU A 65 8.79 2.74 -15.68
N ALA A 66 8.80 2.41 -14.39
CA ALA A 66 8.27 1.15 -13.87
C ALA A 66 6.77 1.03 -14.12
N ILE A 67 5.98 2.07 -13.82
CA ILE A 67 4.53 2.08 -14.07
C ILE A 67 4.24 1.96 -15.57
N LEU A 68 4.97 2.68 -16.44
CA LEU A 68 4.81 2.60 -17.89
C LEU A 68 5.02 1.17 -18.39
N PHE A 69 6.10 0.51 -17.94
CA PHE A 69 6.41 -0.85 -18.33
C PHE A 69 5.42 -1.87 -17.77
N THR A 70 5.10 -1.78 -16.47
CA THR A 70 4.18 -2.69 -15.78
C THR A 70 2.76 -2.56 -16.33
N PHE A 71 2.26 -1.36 -16.60
CA PHE A 71 0.91 -1.14 -17.13
C PHE A 71 0.74 -1.77 -18.52
N GLY A 72 1.74 -1.63 -19.39
CA GLY A 72 1.73 -2.27 -20.72
C GLY A 72 1.62 -3.80 -20.64
N LEU A 73 2.35 -4.41 -19.70
CA LEU A 73 2.29 -5.86 -19.48
C LEU A 73 0.98 -6.30 -18.79
N GLN A 74 0.48 -5.54 -17.82
CA GLN A 74 -0.77 -5.84 -17.13
C GLN A 74 -1.97 -5.86 -18.07
N PHE A 75 -2.01 -4.96 -19.06
CA PHE A 75 -3.12 -4.87 -20.01
C PHE A 75 -3.16 -6.04 -21.02
N TYR A 76 -2.07 -6.77 -21.20
CA TYR A 76 -2.02 -7.94 -22.09
C TYR A 76 -2.99 -9.04 -21.64
N VAL A 77 -3.02 -9.35 -20.34
CA VAL A 77 -3.79 -10.49 -19.81
C VAL A 77 -5.32 -10.28 -19.95
N PRO A 78 -5.91 -9.16 -19.51
CA PRO A 78 -7.34 -8.90 -19.70
C PRO A 78 -7.74 -8.89 -21.18
N MET A 79 -6.89 -8.35 -22.05
CA MET A 79 -7.18 -8.28 -23.48
C MET A 79 -7.18 -9.64 -24.15
N ASP A 80 -6.23 -10.49 -23.82
CA ASP A 80 -6.18 -11.86 -24.32
C ASP A 80 -7.37 -12.70 -23.80
N ILE A 81 -7.74 -12.53 -22.52
CA ILE A 81 -8.92 -13.21 -21.94
C ILE A 81 -10.22 -12.74 -22.61
N LEU A 82 -10.37 -11.42 -22.81
CA LEU A 82 -11.55 -10.83 -23.41
C LEU A 82 -11.69 -11.26 -24.88
N TRP A 83 -10.57 -11.29 -25.60
CA TRP A 83 -10.53 -11.76 -26.98
C TRP A 83 -10.97 -13.22 -27.09
N ARG A 84 -10.41 -14.11 -26.27
CA ARG A 84 -10.80 -15.53 -26.26
C ARG A 84 -12.28 -15.74 -25.94
N LYS A 85 -12.86 -14.93 -25.06
CA LYS A 85 -14.30 -14.98 -24.75
C LYS A 85 -15.18 -14.46 -25.91
N LEU A 86 -14.73 -13.44 -26.63
CA LEU A 86 -15.54 -12.79 -27.67
C LEU A 86 -15.36 -13.40 -29.07
N GLU A 87 -14.20 -13.97 -29.37
CA GLU A 87 -13.88 -14.63 -30.65
C GLU A 87 -14.91 -15.72 -31.00
N HIS A 88 -15.38 -16.48 -30.02
CA HIS A 88 -16.40 -17.52 -30.23
C HIS A 88 -17.78 -16.97 -30.61
N ARG A 89 -18.03 -15.69 -30.39
CA ARG A 89 -19.31 -15.01 -30.69
C ARG A 89 -19.25 -14.17 -31.97
N ILE A 90 -18.07 -14.01 -32.59
CA ILE A 90 -17.87 -13.09 -33.70
C ILE A 90 -17.55 -13.85 -35.00
N PRO A 91 -18.24 -13.56 -36.11
CA PRO A 91 -17.94 -14.16 -37.40
C PRO A 91 -16.56 -13.72 -37.90
N LYS A 92 -15.79 -14.68 -38.46
CA LYS A 92 -14.39 -14.50 -38.89
C LYS A 92 -14.16 -13.32 -39.85
N GLU A 93 -15.19 -12.91 -40.57
CA GLU A 93 -15.16 -11.79 -41.51
C GLU A 93 -14.95 -10.42 -40.82
N LYS A 94 -15.35 -10.27 -39.54
CA LYS A 94 -15.23 -9.02 -38.77
C LYS A 94 -14.20 -9.08 -37.65
N HIS A 95 -13.28 -10.04 -37.68
CA HIS A 95 -12.29 -10.25 -36.62
C HIS A 95 -11.42 -9.01 -36.38
N ASN A 96 -10.89 -8.41 -37.45
CA ASN A 96 -9.98 -7.26 -37.37
C ASN A 96 -10.68 -6.02 -36.78
N ILE A 97 -11.91 -5.73 -37.23
CA ILE A 97 -12.70 -4.61 -36.73
C ILE A 97 -13.06 -4.84 -35.25
N SER A 98 -13.38 -6.07 -34.89
CA SER A 98 -13.74 -6.42 -33.52
C SER A 98 -12.55 -6.32 -32.56
N GLN A 99 -11.34 -6.72 -32.98
CA GLN A 99 -10.13 -6.50 -32.18
C GLN A 99 -9.88 -5.02 -31.91
N ILE A 100 -10.01 -4.18 -32.95
CA ILE A 100 -9.85 -2.72 -32.81
C ILE A 100 -10.95 -2.16 -31.89
N ALA A 101 -12.21 -2.56 -32.08
CA ALA A 101 -13.33 -2.05 -31.30
C ALA A 101 -13.21 -2.40 -29.80
N ILE A 102 -12.77 -3.62 -29.47
CA ILE A 102 -12.56 -4.03 -28.07
C ILE A 102 -11.41 -3.25 -27.44
N ARG A 103 -10.29 -3.08 -28.16
CA ARG A 103 -9.13 -2.29 -27.72
C ARG A 103 -9.52 -0.85 -27.44
N THR A 104 -10.23 -0.22 -28.36
CA THR A 104 -10.68 1.16 -28.19
C THR A 104 -11.74 1.26 -27.10
N GLY A 105 -12.68 0.31 -27.04
CA GLY A 105 -13.76 0.30 -26.05
C GLY A 105 -13.25 0.22 -24.61
N ILE A 106 -12.30 -0.67 -24.32
CA ILE A 106 -11.76 -0.79 -22.96
C ILE A 106 -10.93 0.42 -22.54
N ILE A 107 -10.15 1.01 -23.46
CA ILE A 107 -9.38 2.23 -23.20
C ILE A 107 -10.33 3.42 -22.99
N LEU A 108 -11.42 3.50 -23.76
CA LEU A 108 -12.46 4.51 -23.57
C LEU A 108 -13.13 4.37 -22.19
N ILE A 109 -13.45 3.16 -21.76
CA ILE A 109 -14.01 2.91 -20.43
C ILE A 109 -13.01 3.33 -19.34
N CYS A 110 -11.73 2.93 -19.45
CA CYS A 110 -10.70 3.34 -18.51
C CYS A 110 -10.52 4.87 -18.47
N SER A 111 -10.53 5.51 -19.63
CA SER A 111 -10.44 6.96 -19.76
C SER A 111 -11.65 7.67 -19.14
N ALA A 112 -12.86 7.14 -19.34
CA ALA A 112 -14.08 7.67 -18.72
C ALA A 112 -14.04 7.56 -17.19
N VAL A 113 -13.54 6.44 -16.65
CA VAL A 113 -13.34 6.27 -15.20
C VAL A 113 -12.29 7.26 -14.68
N ALA A 114 -11.18 7.43 -15.40
CA ALA A 114 -10.14 8.40 -15.03
C ALA A 114 -10.67 9.85 -15.05
N ALA A 115 -11.53 10.20 -16.00
CA ALA A 115 -12.14 11.52 -16.06
C ALA A 115 -13.19 11.76 -14.95
N ALA A 116 -13.86 10.70 -14.48
CA ALA A 116 -14.86 10.78 -13.42
C ALA A 116 -14.24 10.89 -12.00
N VAL A 117 -12.95 10.56 -11.84
CA VAL A 117 -12.29 10.47 -10.54
C VAL A 117 -11.15 11.50 -10.47
N PRO A 118 -11.40 12.70 -9.93
CA PRO A 118 -10.36 13.72 -9.76
C PRO A 118 -9.33 13.34 -8.70
N ASN A 119 -9.70 12.50 -7.72
CA ASN A 119 -8.84 12.06 -6.62
C ASN A 119 -8.71 10.53 -6.62
N LEU A 120 -7.55 10.02 -7.03
CA LEU A 120 -7.28 8.58 -7.15
C LEU A 120 -7.00 7.89 -5.81
N GLU A 121 -6.60 8.65 -4.79
CA GLU A 121 -6.11 8.11 -3.52
C GLU A 121 -7.17 7.29 -2.75
N PRO A 122 -8.39 7.81 -2.48
CA PRO A 122 -9.44 7.00 -1.85
C PRO A 122 -9.87 5.80 -2.72
N PHE A 123 -9.82 5.96 -4.04
CA PHE A 123 -10.20 4.90 -4.99
C PHE A 123 -9.21 3.75 -4.99
N ILE A 124 -7.90 4.01 -4.90
CA ILE A 124 -6.88 2.96 -4.79
C ILE A 124 -7.11 2.14 -3.50
N GLY A 125 -7.46 2.80 -2.39
CA GLY A 125 -7.83 2.14 -1.14
C GLY A 125 -9.09 1.27 -1.27
N LEU A 126 -10.13 1.80 -1.91
CA LEU A 126 -11.41 1.09 -2.12
C LEU A 126 -11.23 -0.16 -2.99
N VAL A 127 -10.58 0.03 -4.15
CA VAL A 127 -10.26 -1.02 -5.11
C VAL A 127 -9.36 -2.07 -4.44
N GLY A 128 -8.35 -1.63 -3.69
CA GLY A 128 -7.49 -2.51 -2.91
C GLY A 128 -8.27 -3.37 -1.92
N ALA A 129 -9.15 -2.77 -1.11
CA ALA A 129 -9.98 -3.50 -0.15
C ALA A 129 -10.91 -4.51 -0.84
N LEU A 130 -11.53 -4.13 -1.96
CA LEU A 130 -12.41 -5.00 -2.74
C LEU A 130 -11.68 -6.20 -3.35
N PHE A 131 -10.58 -5.93 -4.06
CA PHE A 131 -9.82 -6.98 -4.77
C PHE A 131 -9.01 -7.84 -3.80
N PHE A 132 -8.45 -7.26 -2.74
CA PHE A 132 -7.74 -8.04 -1.71
C PHE A 132 -8.69 -8.94 -0.93
N SER A 133 -9.86 -8.43 -0.53
CA SER A 133 -10.89 -9.25 0.12
C SER A 133 -11.34 -10.39 -0.81
N THR A 134 -11.63 -10.09 -2.08
CA THR A 134 -12.16 -11.09 -3.02
C THR A 134 -11.10 -12.08 -3.49
N LEU A 135 -9.99 -11.59 -4.06
CA LEU A 135 -8.96 -12.43 -4.66
C LEU A 135 -7.95 -12.95 -3.63
N GLY A 136 -7.61 -12.14 -2.63
CA GLY A 136 -6.59 -12.46 -1.63
C GLY A 136 -7.10 -13.34 -0.49
N LEU A 137 -8.33 -13.12 -0.02
CA LEU A 137 -8.87 -13.83 1.15
C LEU A 137 -10.00 -14.80 0.77
N LEU A 138 -10.95 -14.39 -0.07
CA LEU A 138 -12.14 -15.18 -0.36
C LEU A 138 -11.87 -16.31 -1.37
N VAL A 139 -11.16 -16.07 -2.46
CA VAL A 139 -10.78 -17.12 -3.43
C VAL A 139 -10.04 -18.29 -2.77
N PRO A 140 -8.96 -18.12 -1.98
CA PRO A 140 -8.29 -19.27 -1.36
C PRO A 140 -9.20 -20.02 -0.37
N ALA A 141 -10.03 -19.31 0.39
CA ALA A 141 -11.00 -19.94 1.30
C ALA A 141 -12.05 -20.78 0.54
N VAL A 142 -12.55 -20.28 -0.60
CA VAL A 142 -13.50 -21.00 -1.45
C VAL A 142 -12.84 -22.20 -2.13
N VAL A 143 -11.64 -22.03 -2.68
CA VAL A 143 -10.89 -23.12 -3.35
C VAL A 143 -10.56 -24.23 -2.36
N GLU A 144 -10.09 -23.90 -1.14
CA GLU A 144 -9.82 -24.90 -0.09
C GLU A 144 -11.11 -25.63 0.34
N THR A 145 -12.24 -24.91 0.38
CA THR A 145 -13.55 -25.47 0.74
C THR A 145 -14.04 -26.47 -0.32
N ILE A 146 -13.98 -26.10 -1.60
CA ILE A 146 -14.42 -26.97 -2.71
C ILE A 146 -13.50 -28.19 -2.83
N PHE A 147 -12.19 -27.99 -2.73
CA PHE A 147 -11.21 -29.06 -2.93
C PHE A 147 -11.24 -30.15 -1.85
N LYS A 148 -11.64 -29.81 -0.61
CA LYS A 148 -11.73 -30.77 0.51
C LYS A 148 -13.12 -31.39 0.71
N TRP A 149 -14.07 -31.03 -0.12
CA TRP A 149 -15.45 -31.54 -0.10
C TRP A 149 -15.56 -32.76 -1.03
N PRO A 150 -15.13 -33.98 -0.63
CA PRO A 150 -16.01 -34.93 0.08
C PRO A 150 -15.30 -35.97 1.00
N ASP A 151 -13.96 -36.02 1.07
CA ASP A 151 -13.22 -37.18 1.63
C ASP A 151 -12.28 -36.87 2.80
N ASN A 152 -11.99 -35.59 3.11
CA ASN A 152 -11.08 -35.24 4.23
C ASN A 152 -11.27 -33.80 4.74
N LEU A 153 -12.34 -33.57 5.51
CA LEU A 153 -12.56 -32.34 6.29
C LEU A 153 -11.54 -32.15 7.44
N GLY A 154 -10.50 -32.98 7.50
CA GLY A 154 -9.56 -33.09 8.62
C GLY A 154 -10.22 -33.69 9.86
N PRO A 155 -9.43 -34.11 10.87
CA PRO A 155 -9.93 -34.89 12.00
C PRO A 155 -11.02 -34.19 12.85
N LEU A 156 -11.29 -32.89 12.67
CA LEU A 156 -12.14 -32.10 13.59
C LEU A 156 -12.87 -30.89 12.97
N LYS A 157 -13.18 -30.83 11.66
CA LYS A 157 -13.78 -29.64 11.00
C LYS A 157 -12.96 -28.33 11.13
N LEU A 158 -11.73 -28.38 11.67
CA LEU A 158 -10.86 -27.21 11.91
C LEU A 158 -10.58 -26.42 10.64
N ILE A 159 -10.46 -27.10 9.50
CA ILE A 159 -10.27 -26.46 8.20
C ILE A 159 -11.50 -25.63 7.80
N LEU A 160 -12.70 -26.14 8.10
CA LEU A 160 -13.95 -25.45 7.77
C LEU A 160 -14.15 -24.21 8.66
N VAL A 161 -13.77 -24.31 9.94
CA VAL A 161 -13.73 -23.17 10.86
C VAL A 161 -12.70 -22.13 10.39
N LYS A 162 -11.50 -22.56 9.98
CA LYS A 162 -10.47 -21.66 9.42
C LYS A 162 -10.99 -20.89 8.21
N ASN A 163 -11.66 -21.57 7.27
CA ASN A 163 -12.21 -20.93 6.07
C ASN A 163 -13.33 -19.93 6.41
N ILE A 164 -14.17 -20.24 7.41
CA ILE A 164 -15.19 -19.31 7.91
C ILE A 164 -14.54 -18.08 8.57
N ILE A 165 -13.50 -18.26 9.39
CA ILE A 165 -12.76 -17.15 10.01
C ILE A 165 -12.14 -16.24 8.94
N VAL A 166 -11.49 -16.82 7.92
CA VAL A 166 -10.92 -16.06 6.79
C VAL A 166 -12.02 -15.32 6.03
N GLY A 167 -13.18 -15.93 5.79
CA GLY A 167 -14.33 -15.29 5.17
C GLY A 167 -14.85 -14.10 5.98
N ILE A 168 -14.98 -14.26 7.30
CA ILE A 168 -15.37 -13.17 8.21
C ILE A 168 -14.33 -12.04 8.14
N PHE A 169 -13.04 -12.36 8.19
CA PHE A 169 -11.98 -11.37 8.07
C PHE A 169 -11.99 -10.65 6.71
N ALA A 170 -12.34 -11.35 5.63
CA ALA A 170 -12.52 -10.75 4.31
C ALA A 170 -13.64 -9.71 4.30
N ILE A 171 -14.77 -9.99 4.96
CA ILE A 171 -15.87 -9.03 5.09
C ILE A 171 -15.46 -7.85 5.97
N PHE A 172 -14.80 -8.09 7.11
CA PHE A 172 -14.28 -7.00 7.95
C PHE A 172 -13.30 -6.10 7.19
N ALA A 173 -12.36 -6.68 6.44
CA ALA A 173 -11.42 -5.92 5.61
C ALA A 173 -12.13 -5.10 4.53
N LEU A 174 -13.15 -5.67 3.89
CA LEU A 174 -13.96 -4.98 2.88
C LEU A 174 -14.72 -3.79 3.47
N VAL A 175 -15.40 -4.00 4.60
CA VAL A 175 -16.21 -2.98 5.28
C VAL A 175 -15.30 -1.87 5.82
N SER A 176 -14.21 -2.23 6.51
CA SER A 176 -13.26 -1.26 7.03
C SER A 176 -12.64 -0.42 5.91
N GLY A 177 -12.19 -1.05 4.83
CA GLY A 177 -11.60 -0.34 3.69
C GLY A 177 -12.62 0.55 2.98
N SER A 178 -13.85 0.07 2.81
CA SER A 178 -14.92 0.82 2.15
C SER A 178 -15.37 2.04 2.97
N ILE A 179 -15.48 1.91 4.30
CA ILE A 179 -15.86 3.04 5.18
C ILE A 179 -14.82 4.16 5.08
N VAL A 180 -13.52 3.82 5.16
CA VAL A 180 -12.43 4.82 5.06
C VAL A 180 -12.48 5.51 3.71
N SER A 181 -12.49 4.75 2.62
CA SER A 181 -12.49 5.33 1.27
C SER A 181 -13.75 6.15 0.96
N ILE A 182 -14.93 5.72 1.40
CA ILE A 182 -16.18 6.47 1.18
C ILE A 182 -16.17 7.77 2.00
N SER A 183 -15.66 7.73 3.23
CA SER A 183 -15.60 8.92 4.09
C SER A 183 -14.69 10.00 3.47
N GLU A 184 -13.53 9.60 2.95
CA GLU A 184 -12.62 10.51 2.23
C GLU A 184 -13.26 11.07 0.95
N ILE A 185 -13.96 10.25 0.17
CA ILE A 185 -14.68 10.72 -1.03
C ILE A 185 -15.74 11.75 -0.64
N VAL A 186 -16.57 11.47 0.37
CA VAL A 186 -17.62 12.41 0.82
C VAL A 186 -17.03 13.71 1.32
N GLU A 187 -15.91 13.66 2.05
CA GLU A 187 -15.23 14.86 2.54
C GLU A 187 -14.68 15.72 1.40
N ILE A 188 -14.05 15.11 0.40
CA ILE A 188 -13.56 15.79 -0.81
C ILE A 188 -14.71 16.50 -1.55
N TYR A 189 -15.83 15.81 -1.77
CA TYR A 189 -16.97 16.40 -2.49
C TYR A 189 -17.75 17.43 -1.67
N ARG A 190 -17.73 17.33 -0.33
CA ARG A 190 -18.36 18.32 0.57
C ARG A 190 -17.47 19.56 0.78
N GLY A 191 -16.16 19.41 0.64
CA GLY A 191 -15.18 20.50 0.78
C GLY A 191 -15.14 21.48 -0.40
N GLU A 192 -15.75 21.16 -1.55
CA GLU A 192 -15.82 22.04 -2.72
C GLU A 192 -16.99 23.04 -2.71
N GLU A 193 -17.76 23.15 -1.62
CA GLU A 193 -18.86 24.16 -1.50
C GLU A 193 -18.43 25.53 -0.94
N HIS A 194 -17.15 25.92 -1.00
CA HIS A 194 -16.71 27.29 -0.67
C HIS A 194 -15.70 27.87 -1.65
#